data_AF-A0A6L5G6G7-F1
#
_entry.id   AF-A0A6L5G6G7-F1
#
_cell.length_a   1.000
_cell.length_b   1.000
_cell.length_c   1.000
_cell.angle_alpha   90.00
_cell.angle_beta   90.00
_cell.angle_gamma   90.00
#
_symmetry.space_group_name_H-M   'P 1'
#
loop_
_entity.id
_entity.type
_entity.pdbx_description
1 polymer ?
#
loop_
_entity_poly.entity_id
_entity_poly.type
_entity_poly.pdbx_seq_one_letter_code
_entity_poly.pdbx_strand_id
1 'polypeptide(L)' 'MSAVNEVDRVADRVAALALAVQRSGLLPLEEQAALLDTYRRARERVLRQGTDEDLRRLREVDEAMGPGMVLSRL' A
#
# COMPACT_ATOMS: atom_id res chain seq x y z
N MET A 1 24.06 -0.19 13.82
CA MET A 1 23.15 0.54 12.92
C MET A 1 22.38 -0.44 12.03
N SER A 2 21.34 -1.12 12.52
CA SER A 2 20.65 -2.13 11.66
C SER A 2 19.15 -2.31 11.90
N ALA A 3 18.50 -1.48 12.71
CA ALA A 3 17.04 -1.55 12.92
C ALA A 3 16.26 -0.51 12.10
N VAL A 4 16.94 0.46 11.48
CA VAL A 4 16.30 1.56 10.71
C VAL A 4 15.87 1.10 9.30
N ASN A 5 16.39 -0.02 8.80
CA ASN A 5 16.19 -0.47 7.41
C ASN A 5 14.97 -1.40 7.16
N GLU A 6 14.21 -1.80 8.17
CA GLU A 6 13.03 -2.65 7.96
C GLU A 6 11.70 -1.89 7.91
N VAL A 7 11.65 -0.70 8.52
CA VAL A 7 10.42 0.11 8.59
C VAL A 7 10.26 1.00 7.35
N ASP A 8 11.36 1.59 6.86
CA ASP A 8 11.40 2.33 5.57
C ASP A 8 10.86 1.49 4.39
N ARG A 9 10.98 0.16 4.47
CA ARG A 9 10.50 -0.76 3.43
C ARG A 9 8.99 -0.92 3.38
N VAL A 10 8.25 -0.64 4.46
CA VAL A 10 6.81 -0.94 4.48
C VAL A 10 6.05 0.08 3.65
N ALA A 11 6.35 1.38 3.77
CA ALA A 11 5.77 2.42 2.92
C ALA A 11 6.14 2.21 1.44
N ASP A 12 7.42 1.91 1.14
CA ASP A 12 7.88 1.61 -0.23
C ASP A 12 7.18 0.37 -0.81
N ARG A 13 6.97 -0.66 0.02
CA ARG A 13 6.22 -1.85 -0.36
C ARG A 13 4.75 -1.54 -0.63
N VAL A 14 4.13 -0.65 0.15
CA VAL A 14 2.77 -0.19 -0.11
C VAL A 14 2.69 0.57 -1.45
N ALA A 15 3.65 1.44 -1.75
CA ALA A 15 3.72 2.14 -3.02
C ALA A 15 3.89 1.18 -4.22
N ALA A 16 4.76 0.17 -4.09
CA ALA A 16 4.95 -0.86 -5.11
C ALA A 16 3.68 -1.71 -5.33
N LEU A 17 2.99 -2.08 -4.24
CA LEU A 17 1.73 -2.83 -4.29
C LEU A 17 0.60 -2.00 -4.90
N ALA A 18 0.52 -0.71 -4.56
CA ALA A 18 -0.42 0.24 -5.17
C ALA A 18 -0.25 0.29 -6.70
N LEU A 19 0.98 0.45 -7.18
CA LEU A 19 1.29 0.44 -8.60
C LEU A 19 0.95 -0.90 -9.27
N ALA A 20 1.23 -2.01 -8.58
CA ALA A 20 0.90 -3.34 -9.09
C ALA A 20 -0.62 -3.53 -9.23
N VAL A 21 -1.41 -3.09 -8.25
CA VAL A 21 -2.88 -3.10 -8.32
C VAL A 21 -3.39 -2.22 -9.44
N GLN A 22 -2.85 -1.01 -9.61
CA GLN A 22 -3.26 -0.12 -10.69
C GLN A 22 -3.01 -0.74 -12.08
N ARG A 23 -1.99 -1.60 -12.21
CA ARG A 23 -1.60 -2.28 -13.46
C ARG A 23 -2.17 -3.69 -13.59
N SER A 24 -2.92 -4.20 -12.60
CA SER A 24 -3.36 -5.60 -12.56
C SER A 24 -4.53 -5.91 -13.49
N GLY A 25 -5.05 -4.95 -14.25
CA GLY A 25 -6.23 -5.14 -15.12
C GLY A 25 -6.07 -6.21 -16.22
N LEU A 26 -4.84 -6.70 -16.44
CA LEU A 26 -4.54 -7.80 -17.37
C LEU A 26 -4.30 -9.16 -16.66
N LEU A 27 -4.31 -9.20 -15.33
CA LEU A 27 -4.12 -10.43 -14.56
C LEU A 27 -5.45 -11.18 -14.36
N PRO A 28 -5.42 -12.49 -14.10
CA PRO A 28 -6.58 -13.24 -13.63
C PRO A 28 -7.23 -12.60 -12.40
N LEU A 29 -8.56 -12.70 -12.28
CA LEU A 29 -9.30 -12.09 -11.17
C LEU A 29 -8.83 -12.56 -9.79
N GLU A 30 -8.44 -13.82 -9.66
CA GLU A 30 -7.89 -14.38 -8.42
C GLU A 30 -6.56 -13.71 -8.02
N GLU A 31 -5.69 -13.45 -9.00
CA GLU A 31 -4.42 -12.77 -8.78
C GLU A 31 -4.64 -11.28 -8.45
N GLN A 32 -5.60 -10.63 -9.10
CA GLN A 32 -6.01 -9.27 -8.76
C GLN A 32 -6.53 -9.19 -7.31
N ALA A 33 -7.36 -10.14 -6.90
CA ALA A 33 -7.89 -10.21 -5.54
C ALA A 33 -6.78 -10.44 -4.50
N ALA A 34 -5.83 -11.35 -4.76
CA ALA A 34 -4.70 -11.61 -3.88
C ALA A 34 -3.79 -10.38 -3.73
N LEU A 35 -3.58 -9.64 -4.83
CA LEU A 35 -2.76 -8.42 -4.83
C LEU A 35 -3.45 -7.29 -4.05
N LEU A 36 -4.76 -7.13 -4.21
CA LEU A 36 -5.59 -6.20 -3.44
C LEU A 36 -5.56 -6.52 -1.94
N ASP A 37 -5.68 -7.80 -1.56
CA ASP A 37 -5.62 -8.21 -0.16
C ASP A 37 -4.24 -7.93 0.45
N THR A 38 -3.17 -8.19 -0.31
CA THR A 38 -1.80 -7.90 0.10
C THR A 38 -1.58 -6.40 0.31
N TYR A 39 -2.08 -5.57 -0.60
CA TYR A 39 -2.06 -4.11 -0.47
C TYR A 39 -2.80 -3.65 0.80
N ARG A 40 -4.01 -4.15 1.03
CA ARG A 40 -4.83 -3.80 2.21
C ARG A 40 -4.12 -4.11 3.52
N ARG A 41 -3.56 -5.31 3.66
CA ARG A 41 -2.83 -5.72 4.87
C ARG A 41 -1.59 -4.87 5.11
N ALA A 42 -0.84 -4.55 4.05
CA ALA A 42 0.33 -3.69 4.16
C ALA A 42 -0.07 -2.26 4.59
N ARG A 43 -1.14 -1.72 4.01
CA ARG A 43 -1.70 -0.41 4.38
C ARG A 43 -2.17 -0.37 5.83
N GLU A 44 -2.91 -1.39 6.28
CA GLU A 44 -3.34 -1.49 7.69
C GLU A 44 -2.16 -1.54 8.66
N ARG A 45 -1.08 -2.23 8.29
CA ARG A 45 0.12 -2.29 9.12
C ARG A 45 0.75 -0.91 9.27
N VAL A 46 0.87 -0.14 8.20
CA VAL A 46 1.36 1.25 8.26
C VAL A 46 0.43 2.12 9.10
N LEU A 47 -0.89 1.99 8.95
CA LEU A 47 -1.85 2.77 9.75
C LEU A 47 -1.78 2.46 11.26
N ARG A 48 -1.47 1.21 11.65
CA ARG A 48 -1.44 0.79 13.06
C ARG A 48 -0.07 0.95 13.71
N GLN A 49 1.02 0.80 12.95
CA GLN A 49 2.38 0.64 13.49
C GLN A 49 3.40 1.55 12.80
N GLY A 50 3.00 2.28 11.76
CA GLY A 50 3.88 3.17 11.02
C GLY A 50 4.25 4.41 11.83
N THR A 51 5.40 4.99 11.47
CA THR A 51 5.83 6.30 11.95
C THR A 51 5.04 7.42 11.27
N ASP A 52 5.15 8.65 11.78
CA ASP A 52 4.55 9.82 11.14
C ASP A 52 5.02 10.00 9.68
N GLU A 53 6.26 9.64 9.38
CA GLU A 53 6.81 9.65 8.02
C GLU A 53 6.14 8.59 7.14
N ASP A 54 5.95 7.36 7.64
CA ASP A 54 5.25 6.29 6.91
C ASP A 54 3.81 6.67 6.62
N LEU A 55 3.13 7.30 7.58
CA LEU A 55 1.76 7.80 7.41
C LEU A 55 1.70 8.92 6.38
N ARG A 56 2.70 9.82 6.36
CA ARG A 56 2.80 10.86 5.36
C ARG A 56 3.01 10.26 3.96
N ARG A 57 3.95 9.34 3.79
CA ARG A 57 4.19 8.63 2.51
C ARG A 57 2.96 7.84 2.07
N LEU A 58 2.25 7.19 2.99
CA LEU A 58 0.99 6.49 2.68
C LEU A 58 -0.07 7.45 2.12
N ARG A 59 -0.20 8.67 2.68
CA ARG A 59 -1.11 9.68 2.14
C ARG A 59 -0.71 10.12 0.74
N GLU A 60 0.58 10.34 0.49
CA GLU A 60 1.10 10.69 -0.84
C GLU A 60 0.76 9.59 -1.87
N VAL A 61 0.88 8.31 -1.49
CA VAL A 61 0.48 7.16 -2.33
C VAL A 61 -1.04 7.14 -2.56
N ASP A 62 -1.84 7.29 -1.51
CA ASP A 62 -3.31 7.28 -1.61
C ASP A 62 -3.81 8.44 -2.50
N GLU A 63 -3.19 9.62 -2.42
CA GLU A 63 -3.48 10.78 -3.28
C GLU A 63 -3.11 10.51 -4.74
N ALA A 64 -1.92 9.95 -5.00
CA ALA A 64 -1.45 9.64 -6.36
C ALA A 64 -2.30 8.57 -7.06
N MET A 65 -2.89 7.65 -6.29
CA MET A 65 -3.75 6.58 -6.78
C MET A 65 -5.18 7.05 -7.12
N GLY A 66 -5.56 8.26 -6.67
CA GLY A 66 -6.83 8.88 -6.94
C GLY A 66 -8.00 8.33 -6.10
N PRO A 67 -9.12 9.08 -6.04
CA PRO A 67 -10.25 8.79 -5.14
C PRO A 67 -10.95 7.44 -5.38
N GLY A 68 -10.74 6.80 -6.53
CA GLY A 68 -11.31 5.48 -6.84
C GLY A 68 -10.59 4.30 -6.18
N MET A 69 -9.33 4.48 -5.76
CA MET A 69 -8.52 3.45 -5.09
C MET A 69 -8.39 3.67 -3.58
N VAL A 70 -8.74 4.87 -3.09
CA VAL A 70 -9.01 5.11 -1.67
C VAL A 70 -10.25 4.28 -1.35
N LEU A 71 -10.01 3.03 -0.96
CA LEU A 71 -11.00 2.05 -0.52
C LEU A 71 -11.83 2.73 0.56
N SER A 72 -12.92 3.34 0.10
CA SER A 72 -13.86 4.07 0.91
C SER A 72 -14.40 3.07 1.92
N ARG A 73 -14.32 3.45 3.19
CA ARG A 73 -14.99 2.85 4.34
C ARG A 73 -16.05 1.82 3.94
N LEU A 74 -15.70 0.55 4.09
CA LEU A 74 -16.64 -0.49 4.49
C LEU A 74 -16.10 -1.10 5.78
#